data_AF-A0A1Q5HXH9-F1
#
_entry.id   AF-A0A1Q5HXH9-F1
#
_cell.length_a   1.000
_cell.length_b   1.000
_cell.length_c   1.000
_cell.angle_alpha   90.00
_cell.angle_beta   90.00
_cell.angle_gamma   90.00
#
_symmetry.space_group_name_H-M   'P 1'
#
loop_
_entity.id
_entity.type
_entity.pdbx_description
1 polymer ?
#
loop_
_entity_poly.entity_id
_entity_poly.type
_entity_poly.pdbx_seq_one_letter_code
_entity_poly.pdbx_strand_id
1 'polypeptide(L)'
;MTGIYFHMRLEFRTAADRDRWTDAGLATQRDSLADAPGFASLDLGDDDLLGGELSVAGQTHLDGALAYLDEIDFSLDEELITGCSAYFTIDGQPAVRILTAGVLPRGATVGDLLDHLSSSGVAGGIVEYLAQDEDTALTVHGFLPDYDTYRDYRLPMIYAGSAASRWGARGGVTFVGPADGEYVVTFADFSGGSAEISEPDPQDVTERDLSRRFRGIDRETLYNTWRSSGAR
;
A
#
# COMPACT_ATOMS: atom_id res chain seq x y z
N MET A 1 6.31 -20.40 3.38
CA MET A 1 6.36 -19.29 2.41
C MET A 1 7.11 -18.18 3.13
N THR A 2 8.23 -17.72 2.58
CA THR A 2 8.99 -16.59 3.14
C THR A 2 8.40 -15.31 2.57
N GLY A 3 8.23 -14.28 3.40
CA GLY A 3 7.63 -13.02 3.01
C GLY A 3 6.97 -12.32 4.20
N ILE A 4 6.51 -11.10 3.96
CA ILE A 4 5.89 -10.23 4.97
C ILE A 4 4.39 -10.42 4.90
N TYR A 5 3.83 -10.94 5.98
CA TYR A 5 2.40 -11.06 6.11
C TYR A 5 1.78 -9.72 6.45
N PHE A 6 0.71 -9.36 5.77
CA PHE A 6 -0.07 -8.16 6.09
C PHE A 6 -1.51 -8.51 6.43
N HIS A 7 -2.11 -7.66 7.27
CA HIS A 7 -3.51 -7.74 7.64
C HIS A 7 -4.06 -6.34 7.86
N MET A 8 -5.06 -5.98 7.07
CA MET A 8 -5.88 -4.80 7.21
C MET A 8 -7.26 -5.23 7.69
N ARG A 9 -7.71 -4.65 8.79
CA ARG A 9 -9.06 -4.84 9.30
C ARG A 9 -9.66 -3.49 9.60
N LEU A 10 -10.82 -3.21 9.01
CA LEU A 10 -11.53 -1.94 9.17
C LEU A 10 -13.02 -2.21 9.46
N GLU A 11 -13.55 -1.46 10.42
CA GLU A 11 -14.96 -1.49 10.83
C GLU A 11 -15.56 -0.11 10.59
N PHE A 12 -16.45 -0.04 9.61
CA PHE A 12 -17.20 1.15 9.20
C PHE A 12 -18.49 1.26 10.02
N ARG A 13 -19.04 2.48 10.10
CA ARG A 13 -20.33 2.71 10.77
C ARG A 13 -21.51 2.27 9.91
N THR A 14 -21.38 2.44 8.59
CA THR A 14 -22.42 2.15 7.60
C THR A 14 -21.79 1.67 6.30
N ALA A 15 -22.57 0.98 5.45
CA ALA A 15 -22.17 0.63 4.09
C ALA A 15 -21.81 1.86 3.25
N ALA A 16 -22.58 2.94 3.39
CA ALA A 16 -22.34 4.17 2.67
C ALA A 16 -20.99 4.83 3.04
N ASP A 17 -20.52 4.66 4.27
CA ASP A 17 -19.18 5.11 4.68
C ASP A 17 -18.08 4.26 4.06
N ARG A 18 -18.30 2.94 3.92
CA ARG A 18 -17.40 2.03 3.20
C ARG A 18 -17.34 2.40 1.71
N ASP A 19 -18.48 2.66 1.07
CA ASP A 19 -18.51 2.97 -0.36
C ASP A 19 -17.84 4.34 -0.65
N ARG A 20 -18.00 5.33 0.25
CA ARG A 20 -17.23 6.59 0.15
C ARG A 20 -15.75 6.41 0.40
N TRP A 21 -15.39 5.45 1.23
CA TRP A 21 -14.00 5.12 1.52
C TRP A 21 -13.32 4.50 0.30
N THR A 22 -13.98 3.63 -0.47
CA THR A 22 -13.42 3.08 -1.71
C THR A 22 -13.11 4.16 -2.74
N ASP A 23 -13.92 5.22 -2.81
CA ASP A 23 -13.71 6.35 -3.72
C ASP A 23 -12.64 7.35 -3.24
N ALA A 24 -12.07 7.16 -2.04
CA ALA A 24 -11.13 8.13 -1.47
C ALA A 24 -9.76 8.04 -2.16
N GLY A 25 -9.23 9.19 -2.61
CA GLY A 25 -7.88 9.27 -3.18
C GLY A 25 -6.79 9.01 -2.14
N LEU A 26 -5.86 8.11 -2.44
CA LEU A 26 -4.78 7.70 -1.53
C LEU A 26 -3.82 8.85 -1.22
N ALA A 27 -3.35 9.56 -2.25
CA ALA A 27 -2.40 10.66 -2.11
C ALA A 27 -2.89 11.77 -1.18
N THR A 28 -4.22 11.99 -1.12
CA THR A 28 -4.82 13.02 -0.26
C THR A 28 -4.78 12.69 1.23
N GLN A 29 -4.43 11.45 1.59
CA GLN A 29 -4.33 11.03 2.99
C GLN A 29 -2.96 11.34 3.60
N ARG A 30 -1.93 11.64 2.79
CA ARG A 30 -0.61 12.02 3.29
C ARG A 30 -0.69 13.20 4.25
N ASP A 31 -1.40 14.26 3.85
CA ASP A 31 -1.59 15.44 4.70
C ASP A 31 -2.35 15.12 5.99
N SER A 32 -3.29 14.16 5.94
CA SER A 32 -4.05 13.74 7.13
C SER A 32 -3.20 12.99 8.17
N LEU A 33 -2.08 12.42 7.73
CA LEU A 33 -1.17 11.67 8.59
C LEU A 33 0.05 12.49 9.02
N ALA A 34 0.24 13.71 8.50
CA ALA A 34 1.42 14.53 8.77
C ALA A 34 1.70 14.69 10.28
N ASP A 35 0.65 14.80 11.09
CA ASP A 35 0.73 14.95 12.55
C ASP A 35 0.52 13.63 13.32
N ALA A 36 0.31 12.50 12.63
CA ALA A 36 0.09 11.22 13.29
C ALA A 36 1.40 10.71 13.94
N PRO A 37 1.36 10.29 15.22
CA PRO A 37 2.53 9.69 15.87
C PRO A 37 3.11 8.54 15.04
N GLY A 38 4.42 8.55 14.84
CA GLY A 38 5.17 7.55 14.08
C GLY A 38 5.05 7.64 12.55
N PHE A 39 4.24 8.57 12.00
CA PHE A 39 4.19 8.75 10.55
C PHE A 39 5.49 9.34 10.01
N ALA A 40 6.06 10.34 10.70
CA ALA A 40 7.30 10.99 10.29
C ALA A 40 8.54 10.07 10.36
N SER A 41 8.46 8.94 11.08
CA SER A 41 9.55 7.96 11.16
C SER A 41 9.46 6.89 10.06
N LEU A 42 8.32 6.76 9.37
CA LEU A 42 8.25 5.91 8.19
C LEU A 42 9.23 6.46 7.17
N ASP A 43 10.10 5.60 6.66
CA ASP A 43 10.97 5.94 5.54
C ASP A 43 10.08 6.19 4.30
N LEU A 44 9.77 7.46 4.05
CA LEU A 44 8.97 7.93 2.91
C LEU A 44 9.85 8.05 1.66
N GLY A 45 10.78 7.10 1.45
CA GLY A 45 11.61 7.05 0.24
C GLY A 45 10.76 7.39 -0.98
N ASP A 46 11.34 8.13 -1.93
CA ASP A 46 10.62 8.78 -3.05
C ASP A 46 9.77 7.81 -3.93
N ASP A 47 9.86 6.51 -3.67
CA ASP A 47 9.14 5.39 -4.30
C ASP A 47 7.81 5.06 -3.58
N ASP A 48 6.99 6.07 -3.27
CA ASP A 48 5.58 5.84 -3.01
C ASP A 48 4.99 5.13 -4.25
N LEU A 49 4.31 3.98 -4.09
CA LEU A 49 3.63 3.23 -5.19
C LEU A 49 2.69 4.06 -6.08
N LEU A 50 2.44 5.31 -5.72
CA LEU A 50 1.96 6.40 -6.58
C LEU A 50 3.02 6.81 -7.63
N GLY A 51 3.64 5.82 -8.30
CA GLY A 51 4.91 5.99 -8.99
C GLY A 51 4.96 5.45 -10.42
N GLY A 52 3.91 4.79 -10.90
CA GLY A 52 3.85 4.29 -12.29
C GLY A 52 3.72 5.37 -13.35
N GLU A 53 3.78 6.64 -12.97
CA GLU A 53 3.60 7.79 -13.85
C GLU A 53 4.94 8.44 -14.17
N LEU A 54 5.60 7.95 -15.22
CA LEU A 54 6.77 8.63 -15.75
C LEU A 54 6.34 9.83 -16.58
N SER A 55 6.83 11.01 -16.20
CA SER A 55 6.51 12.25 -16.86
C SER A 55 7.70 12.77 -17.65
N VAL A 56 7.58 12.81 -18.97
CA VAL A 56 8.67 13.28 -19.85
C VAL A 56 8.33 14.67 -20.39
N ALA A 57 9.02 15.68 -19.86
CA ALA A 57 8.86 17.07 -20.27
C ALA A 57 9.51 17.35 -21.64
N GLY A 58 9.01 18.38 -22.33
CA GLY A 58 9.47 18.76 -23.67
C GLY A 58 8.94 17.87 -24.80
N GLN A 59 8.08 16.89 -24.47
CA GLN A 59 7.58 15.90 -25.43
C GLN A 59 6.08 16.06 -25.64
N THR A 60 5.66 15.79 -26.88
CA THR A 60 4.25 15.84 -27.28
C THR A 60 3.68 14.46 -27.62
N HIS A 61 4.53 13.46 -27.84
CA HIS A 61 4.11 12.13 -28.26
C HIS A 61 4.90 11.05 -27.53
N LEU A 62 4.30 9.86 -27.38
CA LEU A 62 4.92 8.71 -26.71
C LEU A 62 6.26 8.34 -27.35
N ASP A 63 6.33 8.24 -28.69
CA ASP A 63 7.56 7.90 -29.40
C ASP A 63 8.71 8.87 -29.09
N GLY A 64 8.40 10.17 -28.98
CA GLY A 64 9.39 11.20 -28.61
C GLY A 64 9.82 11.09 -27.15
N ALA A 65 8.91 10.72 -26.26
CA ALA A 65 9.21 10.44 -24.86
C ALA A 65 10.10 9.19 -24.70
N LEU A 66 9.80 8.10 -25.40
CA LEU A 66 10.59 6.88 -25.37
C LEU A 66 12.00 7.10 -25.95
N ALA A 67 12.11 7.82 -27.08
CA ALA A 67 13.42 8.16 -27.66
C ALA A 67 14.27 9.04 -26.73
N TYR A 68 13.64 9.96 -25.99
CA TYR A 68 14.35 10.76 -24.99
C TYR A 68 14.84 9.91 -23.80
N LEU A 69 14.02 8.97 -23.33
CA LEU A 69 14.42 8.06 -22.25
C LEU A 69 15.62 7.19 -22.67
N ASP A 70 15.60 6.66 -23.89
CA ASP A 70 16.74 5.93 -24.46
C ASP A 70 18.01 6.80 -24.55
N GLU A 71 17.88 8.08 -24.95
CA GLU A 71 19.01 9.02 -25.01
C GLU A 71 19.69 9.24 -23.66
N ILE A 72 18.93 9.20 -22.56
CA ILE A 72 19.45 9.36 -21.20
C ILE A 72 19.81 8.03 -20.52
N ASP A 73 19.86 6.94 -21.28
CA ASP A 73 20.13 5.58 -20.77
C ASP A 73 19.11 5.13 -19.71
N PHE A 74 17.87 5.62 -19.81
CA PHE A 74 16.75 5.20 -18.99
C PHE A 74 15.95 4.13 -19.72
N SER A 75 16.06 2.88 -19.28
CA SER A 75 15.32 1.77 -19.85
C SER A 75 13.92 1.67 -19.24
N LEU A 76 12.91 1.68 -20.11
CA LEU A 76 11.53 1.38 -19.76
C LEU A 76 11.13 0.10 -20.50
N ASP A 77 10.59 -0.89 -19.78
CA ASP A 77 10.03 -2.07 -20.43
C ASP A 77 8.71 -1.68 -21.12
N GLU A 78 8.73 -1.63 -22.45
CA GLU A 78 7.56 -1.29 -23.26
C GLU A 78 6.39 -2.25 -23.02
N GLU A 79 6.64 -3.52 -22.66
CA GLU A 79 5.59 -4.49 -22.33
C GLU A 79 4.83 -4.12 -21.06
N LEU A 80 5.46 -3.33 -20.18
CA LEU A 80 4.82 -2.80 -18.99
C LEU A 80 4.03 -1.52 -19.28
N ILE A 81 4.11 -0.89 -20.46
CA ILE A 81 3.35 0.34 -20.72
C ILE A 81 1.86 0.01 -20.90
N THR A 82 1.03 0.40 -19.93
CA THR A 82 -0.43 0.16 -19.94
C THR A 82 -1.21 1.32 -20.52
N GLY A 83 -0.61 2.51 -20.55
CA GLY A 83 -1.27 3.70 -21.04
C GLY A 83 -0.33 4.86 -21.26
N CYS A 84 -0.82 5.80 -22.07
CA CYS A 84 -0.21 7.09 -22.27
C CYS A 84 -1.34 8.13 -22.24
N SER A 85 -1.24 9.13 -21.36
CA SER A 85 -2.18 10.25 -21.35
C SER A 85 -1.54 11.49 -21.96
N ALA A 86 -2.36 12.25 -22.69
CA ALA A 86 -1.88 13.32 -23.54
C ALA A 86 -1.96 14.70 -22.85
N TYR A 87 -0.83 15.41 -22.88
CA TYR A 87 -0.60 16.85 -22.69
C TYR A 87 -1.02 17.47 -21.37
N PHE A 88 -0.07 17.53 -20.45
CA PHE A 88 -0.03 18.53 -19.38
C PHE A 88 1.24 19.37 -19.55
N THR A 89 1.42 20.37 -18.68
CA THR A 89 2.64 21.17 -18.69
C THR A 89 3.45 20.93 -17.44
N ILE A 90 4.76 20.79 -17.61
CA ILE A 90 5.77 20.82 -16.54
C ILE A 90 6.63 22.03 -16.84
N ASP A 91 6.65 23.00 -15.92
CA ASP A 91 7.42 24.24 -16.06
C ASP A 91 7.18 24.98 -17.38
N GLY A 92 5.93 24.96 -17.86
CA GLY A 92 5.52 25.60 -19.11
C GLY A 92 5.91 24.86 -20.39
N GLN A 93 6.54 23.68 -20.30
CA GLN A 93 6.81 22.79 -21.43
C GLN A 93 5.71 21.72 -21.54
N PRO A 94 5.34 21.29 -22.76
CA PRO A 94 4.45 20.14 -22.93
C PRO A 94 5.10 18.89 -22.33
N ALA A 95 4.30 18.02 -21.75
CA ALA A 95 4.79 16.76 -21.20
C ALA A 95 3.87 15.59 -21.58
N VAL A 96 4.47 14.42 -21.71
CA VAL A 96 3.80 13.12 -21.87
C VAL A 96 3.86 12.39 -20.53
N ARG A 97 2.74 11.77 -20.14
CA ARG A 97 2.69 10.86 -18.99
C ARG A 97 2.54 9.43 -19.47
N ILE A 98 3.51 8.61 -19.12
CA ILE A 98 3.55 7.17 -19.39
C ILE A 98 3.09 6.44 -18.13
N LEU A 99 2.18 5.48 -18.29
CA LEU A 99 1.66 4.62 -17.22
C LEU A 99 2.23 3.21 -17.39
N THR A 100 2.82 2.66 -16.33
CA THR A 100 3.34 1.28 -16.31
C THR A 100 2.41 0.31 -15.57
N ALA A 101 2.51 -0.98 -15.91
CA ALA A 101 1.79 -2.10 -15.31
C ALA A 101 2.40 -2.42 -13.95
N GLY A 102 1.59 -2.96 -13.03
CA GLY A 102 2.09 -3.42 -11.74
C GLY A 102 2.23 -2.33 -10.67
N VAL A 103 1.85 -1.09 -10.96
CA VAL A 103 1.98 0.07 -10.07
C VAL A 103 0.69 0.90 -10.03
N LEU A 104 0.45 1.58 -8.90
CA LEU A 104 -0.73 2.41 -8.73
C LEU A 104 -0.52 3.80 -9.35
N PRO A 105 -1.50 4.34 -10.09
CA PRO A 105 -1.40 5.71 -10.58
C PRO A 105 -1.40 6.72 -9.44
N ARG A 106 -0.87 7.91 -9.67
CA ARG A 106 -0.80 8.97 -8.63
C ARG A 106 -2.18 9.43 -8.17
N GLY A 107 -3.16 9.31 -9.05
CA GLY A 107 -4.58 9.58 -8.78
C GLY A 107 -5.35 8.40 -8.17
N ALA A 108 -4.69 7.29 -7.82
CA ALA A 108 -5.35 6.08 -7.34
C ALA A 108 -6.26 6.34 -6.13
N THR A 109 -7.42 5.72 -6.20
CA THR A 109 -8.37 5.59 -5.10
C THR A 109 -8.02 4.37 -4.25
N VAL A 110 -8.67 4.25 -3.09
CA VAL A 110 -8.63 3.02 -2.30
C VAL A 110 -9.17 1.84 -3.11
N GLY A 111 -10.22 2.03 -3.90
CA GLY A 111 -10.76 0.99 -4.79
C GLY A 111 -9.71 0.47 -5.75
N ASP A 112 -8.96 1.36 -6.41
CA ASP A 112 -7.86 0.99 -7.30
C ASP A 112 -6.79 0.16 -6.58
N LEU A 113 -6.43 0.52 -5.33
CA LEU A 113 -5.51 -0.28 -4.51
C LEU A 113 -6.06 -1.68 -4.22
N LEU A 114 -7.33 -1.80 -3.85
CA LEU A 114 -7.95 -3.09 -3.55
C LEU A 114 -8.02 -3.99 -4.79
N ASP A 115 -8.41 -3.42 -5.93
CA ASP A 115 -8.45 -4.12 -7.21
C ASP A 115 -7.04 -4.59 -7.59
N HIS A 116 -6.04 -3.71 -7.47
CA HIS A 116 -4.65 -4.01 -7.77
C HIS A 116 -4.07 -5.13 -6.90
N LEU A 117 -4.32 -5.09 -5.59
CA LEU A 117 -3.94 -6.16 -4.66
C LEU A 117 -4.60 -7.49 -5.01
N SER A 118 -5.83 -7.47 -5.53
CA SER A 118 -6.61 -8.66 -5.88
C SER A 118 -6.26 -9.21 -7.26
N SER A 119 -5.79 -8.38 -8.19
CA SER A 119 -5.54 -8.73 -9.59
C SER A 119 -4.09 -9.15 -9.85
N SER A 120 -3.57 -10.18 -9.18
CA SER A 120 -2.17 -10.66 -9.37
C SER A 120 -1.06 -9.58 -9.25
N GLY A 121 -1.40 -8.36 -8.83
CA GLY A 121 -0.54 -7.17 -8.89
C GLY A 121 0.61 -7.20 -7.89
N VAL A 122 0.56 -8.14 -6.96
CA VAL A 122 1.71 -8.56 -6.15
C VAL A 122 2.29 -9.80 -6.82
N ALA A 123 3.31 -9.63 -7.67
CA ALA A 123 3.97 -10.76 -8.33
C ALA A 123 4.51 -11.75 -7.27
N GLY A 124 3.91 -12.94 -7.16
CA GLY A 124 4.28 -13.94 -6.15
C GLY A 124 3.68 -13.72 -4.75
N GLY A 125 2.85 -12.69 -4.57
CA GLY A 125 2.04 -12.50 -3.37
C GLY A 125 0.70 -13.26 -3.43
N ILE A 126 0.12 -13.48 -2.26
CA ILE A 126 -1.25 -14.00 -2.12
C ILE A 126 -2.03 -12.95 -1.36
N VAL A 127 -3.13 -12.44 -1.92
CA VAL A 127 -4.07 -11.58 -1.21
C VAL A 127 -5.41 -12.29 -1.16
N GLU A 128 -5.94 -12.44 0.04
CA GLU A 128 -7.29 -12.93 0.26
C GLU A 128 -8.15 -11.81 0.82
N TYR A 129 -9.31 -11.64 0.20
CA TYR A 129 -10.34 -10.70 0.61
C TYR A 129 -11.41 -11.47 1.39
N LEU A 130 -11.59 -11.13 2.67
CA LEU A 130 -12.64 -11.69 3.51
C LEU A 130 -13.58 -10.57 3.94
N ALA A 131 -14.68 -10.38 3.21
CA ALA A 131 -15.82 -9.63 3.74
C ALA A 131 -16.48 -10.47 4.84
N GLN A 132 -16.27 -10.12 6.11
CA GLN A 132 -16.77 -10.91 7.25
C GLN A 132 -18.18 -10.50 7.72
N ASP A 133 -18.71 -9.37 7.28
CA ASP A 133 -20.09 -8.96 7.53
C ASP A 133 -20.52 -8.05 6.37
N GLU A 134 -21.66 -8.34 5.73
CA GLU A 134 -21.95 -7.96 4.33
C GLU A 134 -21.82 -6.45 3.98
N ASP A 135 -21.75 -5.55 4.97
CA ASP A 135 -21.80 -4.12 4.72
C ASP A 135 -20.85 -3.21 5.53
N THR A 136 -20.27 -3.66 6.65
CA THR A 136 -19.56 -2.73 7.56
C THR A 136 -18.18 -3.19 8.04
N ALA A 137 -17.80 -4.44 7.79
CA ALA A 137 -16.48 -4.94 8.18
C ALA A 137 -15.71 -5.39 6.95
N LEU A 138 -14.47 -4.91 6.84
CA LEU A 138 -13.52 -5.30 5.82
C LEU A 138 -12.34 -6.00 6.48
N THR A 139 -11.94 -7.13 5.91
CA THR A 139 -10.65 -7.75 6.18
C THR A 139 -9.94 -8.05 4.87
N VAL A 140 -8.69 -7.57 4.75
CA VAL A 140 -7.78 -7.90 3.66
C VAL A 140 -6.51 -8.44 4.30
N HIS A 141 -6.04 -9.60 3.86
CA HIS A 141 -4.76 -10.13 4.33
C HIS A 141 -4.00 -10.80 3.21
N GLY A 142 -2.71 -11.00 3.41
CA GLY A 142 -1.90 -11.62 2.40
C GLY A 142 -0.42 -11.66 2.72
N PHE A 143 0.37 -12.07 1.73
CA PHE A 143 1.82 -12.14 1.80
C PHE A 143 2.43 -11.26 0.71
N LEU A 144 3.38 -10.42 1.11
CA LEU A 144 4.28 -9.70 0.24
C LEU A 144 5.61 -10.50 0.17
N PRO A 145 6.15 -10.78 -1.02
CA PRO A 145 7.26 -11.72 -1.20
C PRO A 145 8.59 -11.24 -0.60
N ASP A 146 8.84 -9.93 -0.59
CA ASP A 146 10.13 -9.33 -0.23
C ASP A 146 9.98 -7.92 0.39
N TYR A 147 11.11 -7.32 0.80
CA TYR A 147 11.15 -6.01 1.43
C TYR A 147 10.72 -4.89 0.48
N ASP A 148 11.16 -4.96 -0.78
CA ASP A 148 10.81 -3.95 -1.80
C ASP A 148 9.29 -3.91 -1.97
N THR A 149 8.65 -5.07 -2.13
CA THR A 149 7.20 -5.16 -2.20
C THR A 149 6.53 -4.63 -0.93
N TYR A 150 7.07 -4.89 0.26
CA TYR A 150 6.56 -4.28 1.49
C TYR A 150 6.71 -2.76 1.51
N ARG A 151 7.87 -2.23 1.16
CA ARG A 151 8.13 -0.78 1.08
C ARG A 151 7.12 -0.11 0.16
N ASP A 152 6.85 -0.75 -0.97
CA ASP A 152 5.92 -0.30 -1.99
C ASP A 152 4.48 -0.24 -1.43
N TYR A 153 3.99 -1.33 -0.81
CA TYR A 153 2.59 -1.43 -0.37
C TYR A 153 2.26 -0.90 1.02
N ARG A 154 3.26 -0.70 1.91
CA ARG A 154 2.99 -0.30 3.30
C ARG A 154 2.24 1.03 3.40
N LEU A 155 2.69 2.04 2.67
CA LEU A 155 2.11 3.38 2.73
C LEU A 155 0.72 3.45 2.08
N PRO A 156 0.48 2.91 0.88
CA PRO A 156 -0.86 2.82 0.31
C PRO A 156 -1.88 2.15 1.24
N MET A 157 -1.51 1.06 1.91
CA MET A 157 -2.40 0.41 2.87
C MET A 157 -2.66 1.28 4.11
N ILE A 158 -1.63 1.97 4.63
CA ILE A 158 -1.80 2.93 5.73
C ILE A 158 -2.69 4.11 5.30
N TYR A 159 -2.53 4.62 4.08
CA TYR A 159 -3.40 5.66 3.51
C TYR A 159 -4.85 5.18 3.40
N ALA A 160 -5.08 3.94 2.97
CA ALA A 160 -6.42 3.36 2.97
C ALA A 160 -7.02 3.31 4.38
N GLY A 161 -6.25 2.90 5.40
CA GLY A 161 -6.70 2.96 6.79
C GLY A 161 -7.00 4.37 7.28
N SER A 162 -6.17 5.35 6.93
CA SER A 162 -6.38 6.76 7.26
C SER A 162 -7.67 7.30 6.62
N ALA A 163 -7.90 7.01 5.34
CA ALA A 163 -9.12 7.38 4.63
C ALA A 163 -10.36 6.83 5.34
N ALA A 164 -10.31 5.60 5.84
CA ALA A 164 -11.42 4.99 6.58
C ALA A 164 -11.71 5.74 7.88
N SER A 165 -10.65 6.14 8.59
CA SER A 165 -10.76 6.86 9.88
C SER A 165 -11.54 8.17 9.75
N ARG A 166 -11.42 8.87 8.61
CA ARG A 166 -12.14 10.13 8.31
C ARG A 166 -13.65 9.93 8.21
N TRP A 167 -14.07 8.74 7.81
CA TRP A 167 -15.48 8.31 7.80
C TRP A 167 -15.90 7.64 9.11
N GLY A 168 -15.09 7.78 10.15
CA GLY A 168 -15.39 7.29 11.49
C GLY A 168 -15.21 5.79 11.67
N ALA A 169 -14.54 5.13 10.72
CA ALA A 169 -14.15 3.74 10.85
C ALA A 169 -13.09 3.55 11.95
N ARG A 170 -12.94 2.30 12.39
CA ARG A 170 -11.92 1.87 13.34
C ARG A 170 -11.22 0.62 12.85
N GLY A 171 -9.98 0.42 13.26
CA GLY A 171 -9.26 -0.81 12.92
C GLY A 171 -7.77 -0.57 12.81
N GLY A 172 -7.10 -1.36 11.98
CA GLY A 172 -5.66 -1.22 11.80
C GLY A 172 -5.14 -1.95 10.57
N VAL A 173 -3.92 -1.58 10.20
CA VAL A 173 -3.07 -2.26 9.23
C VAL A 173 -1.87 -2.77 9.98
N THR A 174 -1.51 -4.03 9.76
CA THR A 174 -0.40 -4.70 10.41
C THR A 174 0.46 -5.41 9.38
N PHE A 175 1.78 -5.26 9.49
CA PHE A 175 2.78 -5.98 8.70
C PHE A 175 3.72 -6.72 9.63
N VAL A 176 4.01 -7.98 9.33
CA VAL A 176 4.84 -8.85 10.14
C VAL A 176 5.54 -9.88 9.25
N GLY A 177 6.87 -9.91 9.27
CA GLY A 177 7.61 -11.00 8.65
C GLY A 177 9.07 -10.68 8.34
N PRO A 178 9.82 -11.68 7.83
CA PRO A 178 11.20 -11.50 7.43
C PRO A 178 11.32 -10.75 6.10
N ALA A 179 12.38 -9.95 5.98
CA ALA A 179 12.73 -9.17 4.79
C ALA A 179 14.26 -9.01 4.72
N ASP A 180 14.91 -9.56 3.69
CA ASP A 180 16.35 -9.42 3.43
C ASP A 180 17.30 -9.66 4.62
N GLY A 181 16.95 -10.61 5.49
CA GLY A 181 17.74 -10.96 6.67
C GLY A 181 17.41 -10.15 7.93
N GLU A 182 16.50 -9.18 7.81
CA GLU A 182 15.89 -8.46 8.92
C GLU A 182 14.43 -8.86 9.09
N TYR A 183 13.80 -8.38 10.17
CA TYR A 183 12.41 -8.65 10.48
C TYR A 183 11.67 -7.34 10.61
N VAL A 184 10.53 -7.22 9.92
CA VAL A 184 9.71 -6.01 9.97
C VAL A 184 8.47 -6.26 10.81
N VAL A 185 8.17 -5.28 11.66
CA VAL A 185 6.88 -5.18 12.34
C VAL A 185 6.40 -3.75 12.23
N THR A 186 5.23 -3.57 11.62
CA THR A 186 4.61 -2.26 11.49
C THR A 186 3.15 -2.34 11.87
N PHE A 187 2.74 -1.45 12.75
CA PHE A 187 1.38 -1.30 13.20
C PHE A 187 0.88 0.09 12.87
N ALA A 188 -0.27 0.19 12.22
CA ALA A 188 -0.99 1.43 12.04
C ALA A 188 -2.42 1.25 12.55
N ASP A 189 -2.76 1.93 13.63
CA ASP A 189 -4.08 1.88 14.27
C ASP A 189 -4.88 3.13 13.93
N PHE A 190 -6.15 2.95 13.59
CA PHE A 190 -7.06 4.00 13.15
C PHE A 190 -8.30 4.04 14.03
N SER A 191 -8.65 5.24 14.51
CA SER A 191 -9.86 5.42 15.31
C SER A 191 -10.36 6.85 15.25
N GLY A 192 -11.58 7.05 14.74
CA GLY A 192 -12.29 8.32 14.91
C GLY A 192 -11.55 9.56 14.39
N GLY A 193 -10.85 9.43 13.25
CA GLY A 193 -10.08 10.50 12.62
C GLY A 193 -8.65 10.66 13.14
N SER A 194 -8.20 9.82 14.07
CA SER A 194 -6.78 9.73 14.46
C SER A 194 -6.13 8.46 13.91
N ALA A 195 -4.83 8.56 13.66
CA ALA A 195 -3.96 7.43 13.35
C ALA A 195 -2.78 7.40 14.34
N GLU A 196 -2.32 6.20 14.68
CA GLU A 196 -1.09 5.96 15.43
C GLU A 196 -0.29 4.89 14.69
N ILE A 197 0.95 5.19 14.37
CA ILE A 197 1.84 4.30 13.63
C ILE A 197 3.03 3.96 14.53
N SER A 198 3.42 2.69 14.54
CA SER A 198 4.58 2.22 15.31
C SER A 198 5.31 1.11 14.56
N GLU A 199 6.64 1.21 14.56
CA GLU A 199 7.56 0.16 14.08
C GLU A 199 8.35 -0.37 15.29
N PRO A 200 7.73 -1.20 16.15
CA PRO A 200 8.40 -1.72 17.34
C PRO A 200 9.54 -2.66 16.95
N ASP A 201 10.54 -2.78 17.84
CA ASP A 201 11.53 -3.85 17.70
C ASP A 201 10.80 -5.20 17.68
N PRO A 202 11.03 -6.06 16.66
CA PRO A 202 10.42 -7.38 16.59
C PRO A 202 10.61 -8.22 17.86
N GLN A 203 11.69 -8.00 18.62
CA GLN A 203 11.98 -8.71 19.87
C GLN A 203 11.07 -8.28 21.04
N ASP A 204 10.48 -7.09 20.96
CA ASP A 204 9.58 -6.55 21.98
C ASP A 204 8.10 -6.94 21.72
N VAL A 205 7.81 -7.52 20.56
CA VAL A 205 6.45 -7.86 20.13
C VAL A 205 6.04 -9.22 20.69
N THR A 206 4.96 -9.23 21.49
CA THR A 206 4.50 -10.47 22.12
C THR A 206 3.47 -11.21 21.25
N GLU A 207 3.32 -12.52 21.46
CA GLU A 207 2.24 -13.31 20.85
C GLU A 207 0.84 -12.72 21.14
N ARG A 208 0.67 -12.09 22.32
CA ARG A 208 -0.58 -11.44 22.70
C ARG A 208 -0.84 -10.18 21.86
N ASP A 209 0.19 -9.44 21.47
CA ASP A 209 0.07 -8.29 20.58
C ASP A 209 -0.38 -8.73 19.20
N LEU A 210 0.28 -9.75 18.64
CA LEU A 210 -0.06 -10.33 17.35
C LEU A 210 -1.48 -10.91 17.34
N SER A 211 -1.84 -11.73 18.34
CA SER A 211 -3.17 -12.34 18.43
C SER A 211 -4.29 -11.29 18.52
N ARG A 212 -4.02 -10.10 19.08
CA ARG A 212 -4.98 -9.01 19.15
C ARG A 212 -5.17 -8.32 17.80
N ARG A 213 -4.10 -8.19 17.03
CA ARG A 213 -4.09 -7.49 15.73
C ARG A 213 -4.63 -8.37 14.61
N PHE A 214 -4.32 -9.66 14.61
CA PHE A 214 -4.71 -10.62 13.58
C PHE A 214 -6.01 -11.39 13.92
N ARG A 215 -6.90 -10.80 14.72
CA ARG A 215 -8.18 -11.42 15.11
C ARG A 215 -8.98 -11.85 13.88
N GLY A 216 -9.32 -13.13 13.80
CA GLY A 216 -10.05 -13.71 12.66
C GLY A 216 -9.17 -14.61 11.79
N ILE A 217 -7.85 -14.56 11.98
CA ILE A 217 -6.92 -15.56 11.46
C ILE A 217 -6.69 -16.62 12.53
N ASP A 218 -6.58 -17.87 12.11
CA ASP A 218 -6.24 -18.97 13.01
C ASP A 218 -4.87 -18.74 13.68
N ARG A 219 -4.82 -19.01 14.99
CA ARG A 219 -3.62 -18.80 15.81
C ARG A 219 -2.47 -19.66 15.34
N GLU A 220 -2.72 -20.87 14.85
CA GLU A 220 -1.68 -21.76 14.34
C GLU A 220 -1.05 -21.21 13.05
N THR A 221 -1.86 -20.65 12.15
CA THR A 221 -1.43 -19.96 10.93
C THR A 221 -0.58 -18.75 11.25
N LEU A 222 -1.05 -17.88 12.15
CA LEU A 222 -0.29 -16.71 12.62
C LEU A 222 1.04 -17.13 13.25
N TYR A 223 0.99 -18.14 14.11
CA TYR A 223 2.16 -18.62 14.85
C TYR A 223 3.19 -19.27 13.94
N ASN A 224 2.76 -20.07 12.96
CA ASN A 224 3.67 -20.68 11.99
C ASN A 224 4.34 -19.61 11.13
N THR A 225 3.63 -18.55 10.74
CA THR A 225 4.22 -17.39 10.04
C THR A 225 5.24 -16.67 10.92
N TRP A 226 4.94 -16.44 12.20
CA TRP A 226 5.84 -15.80 13.16
C TRP A 226 7.07 -16.65 13.54
N ARG A 227 6.91 -17.97 13.71
CA ARG A 227 7.99 -18.87 14.16
C ARG A 227 8.88 -19.38 13.04
N SER A 228 8.32 -19.64 11.85
CA SER A 228 9.12 -20.09 10.70
C SER A 228 10.15 -19.06 10.24
N SER A 229 10.09 -17.85 10.78
CA SER A 229 10.91 -16.69 10.45
C SER A 229 11.96 -16.33 11.53
N GLY A 230 12.12 -17.15 12.58
CA GLY A 230 13.26 -17.06 13.50
C GLY A 230 13.15 -16.02 14.64
N ALA A 231 12.02 -15.34 14.77
CA ALA A 231 11.72 -14.52 15.94
C ALA A 231 11.68 -15.41 17.20
N ARG A 232 12.51 -15.09 18.20
CA ARG A 232 12.63 -15.85 19.46
C ARG A 232 11.75 -15.29 20.55
#